data_AF-A0A431WWY8-F1
#
_entry.id   AF-A0A431WWY8-F1
#
_cell.length_a   1.000
_cell.length_b   1.000
_cell.length_c   1.000
_cell.angle_alpha   90.00
_cell.angle_beta   90.00
_cell.angle_gamma   90.00
#
_symmetry.space_group_name_H-M   'P 1'
#
loop_
_entity.id
_entity.type
_entity.pdbx_description
1 polymer ?
#
loop_
_entity_poly.entity_id
_entity_poly.type
_entity_poly.pdbx_seq_one_letter_code
_entity_poly.pdbx_strand_id
1 'polypeptide(L)'
;MFNISPANHEFDDEIQSEIDNKTKPLGALGELENLAKQLARVLGKNKPEIINPKLLVFAADHGIASSGVSIAPSEVTTQMVMNFVAGGAAINVFCRQVGLDMEVIDCGILQPLEGVEGVIDQRLGAGTRPIHKQAAMTLGAVKQGMEMARARIELHHQQGCNLIALGEMGIGNTSSAAAIMATVMGMKGVDCVGRGTGIDAATLKRKQMLVEQALHIHEAELTDPYNILACLGGFEIVQMTGAMLAAAERNMLVVVDGFIATAAAMVAVQINANVRDYMIFGHQSDERGHCLMMEHLQARPLLRLGMRLGEGSGAVLALPLIRAAAGFYNEMASFSDAGIEI
;
A
#
# COMPACT_ATOMS: atom_id res chain seq x y z
N MET A 1 -7.70 -19.15 -2.12
CA MET A 1 -6.31 -19.01 -2.63
C MET A 1 -6.41 -18.08 -3.83
N PHE A 2 -5.61 -17.02 -3.89
CA PHE A 2 -5.67 -16.03 -4.98
C PHE A 2 -4.93 -16.58 -6.21
N ASN A 3 -5.57 -16.59 -7.36
CA ASN A 3 -5.02 -17.09 -8.62
C ASN A 3 -4.51 -15.92 -9.48
N ILE A 4 -3.31 -15.45 -9.17
CA ILE A 4 -2.70 -14.28 -9.82
C ILE A 4 -1.73 -14.78 -10.90
N SER A 5 -1.97 -14.39 -12.14
CA SER A 5 -1.05 -14.61 -13.25
C SER A 5 0.17 -13.68 -13.14
N PRO A 6 1.36 -14.07 -13.63
CA PRO A 6 2.42 -13.10 -13.83
C PRO A 6 2.01 -12.06 -14.89
N ALA A 7 2.61 -10.88 -14.87
CA ALA A 7 2.36 -9.89 -15.92
C ALA A 7 2.75 -10.43 -17.31
N ASN A 8 2.07 -9.95 -18.36
CA ASN A 8 2.30 -10.47 -19.70
C ASN A 8 3.61 -9.93 -20.30
N HIS A 9 4.59 -10.82 -20.49
CA HIS A 9 5.89 -10.52 -21.09
C HIS A 9 5.99 -10.82 -22.59
N GLU A 10 4.94 -11.38 -23.21
CA GLU A 10 4.93 -11.77 -24.63
C GLU A 10 5.30 -10.60 -25.57
N PHE A 11 4.89 -9.38 -25.21
CA PHE A 11 5.03 -8.20 -26.04
C PHE A 11 6.14 -7.25 -25.59
N ASP A 12 7.08 -7.71 -24.76
CA ASP A 12 8.10 -6.84 -24.17
C ASP A 12 8.96 -6.11 -25.20
N ASP A 13 9.30 -6.78 -26.30
CA ASP A 13 10.10 -6.20 -27.39
C ASP A 13 9.28 -5.17 -28.19
N GLU A 14 8.00 -5.45 -28.43
CA GLU A 14 7.09 -4.52 -29.11
C GLU A 14 6.83 -3.27 -28.26
N ILE A 15 6.56 -3.44 -26.96
CA ILE A 15 6.37 -2.35 -26.01
C ILE A 15 7.64 -1.50 -25.92
N GLN A 16 8.82 -2.13 -25.85
CA GLN A 16 10.09 -1.40 -25.81
C GLN A 16 10.33 -0.62 -27.11
N SER A 17 10.08 -1.25 -28.26
CA SER A 17 10.18 -0.60 -29.57
C SER A 17 9.27 0.62 -29.67
N GLU A 18 8.03 0.53 -29.19
CA GLU A 18 7.10 1.67 -29.16
C GLU A 18 7.65 2.83 -28.30
N ILE A 19 8.22 2.52 -27.13
CA ILE A 19 8.81 3.52 -26.22
C ILE A 19 10.07 4.16 -26.81
N ASP A 20 10.93 3.37 -27.44
CA ASP A 20 12.22 3.80 -27.98
C ASP A 20 12.05 4.66 -29.24
N ASN A 21 11.00 4.40 -30.03
CA ASN A 21 10.70 5.15 -31.25
C ASN A 21 9.95 6.47 -31.02
N LYS A 22 9.55 6.79 -29.79
CA LYS A 22 9.01 8.11 -29.45
C LYS A 22 10.05 9.19 -29.71
N THR A 23 9.61 10.40 -30.05
CA THR A 23 10.46 11.54 -30.48
C THR A 23 11.31 12.10 -29.32
N LYS A 24 12.28 11.31 -28.85
CA LYS A 24 13.19 11.57 -27.74
C LYS A 24 14.48 10.76 -27.91
N PRO A 25 15.62 11.18 -27.34
CA PRO A 25 16.78 10.29 -27.20
C PRO A 25 16.39 9.02 -26.40
N LEU A 26 17.03 7.90 -26.71
CA LEU A 26 16.81 6.63 -26.01
C LEU A 26 17.00 6.81 -24.49
N GLY A 27 16.01 6.36 -23.71
CA GLY A 27 16.02 6.44 -22.25
C GLY A 27 15.88 7.84 -21.64
N ALA A 28 15.63 8.90 -22.43
CA ALA A 28 15.61 10.28 -21.94
C ALA A 28 14.50 10.57 -20.91
N LEU A 29 13.44 9.76 -20.84
CA LEU A 29 12.38 9.88 -19.83
C LEU A 29 12.63 9.02 -18.58
N GLY A 30 13.74 8.27 -18.53
CA GLY A 30 14.18 7.52 -17.36
C GLY A 30 13.11 6.56 -16.82
N GLU A 31 12.79 6.68 -15.53
CA GLU A 31 11.84 5.77 -14.87
C GLU A 31 10.40 5.85 -15.40
N LEU A 32 10.01 6.94 -16.09
CA LEU A 32 8.71 6.98 -16.76
C LEU A 32 8.61 5.93 -17.88
N GLU A 33 9.73 5.60 -18.53
CA GLU A 33 9.76 4.57 -19.57
C GLU A 33 9.51 3.17 -18.99
N ASN A 34 10.14 2.87 -17.86
CA ASN A 34 9.90 1.62 -17.13
C ASN A 34 8.46 1.53 -16.61
N LEU A 35 7.92 2.65 -16.12
CA LEU A 35 6.53 2.72 -15.67
C LEU A 35 5.57 2.46 -16.83
N ALA A 36 5.74 3.13 -17.97
CA ALA A 36 4.92 2.89 -19.16
C ALA A 36 4.97 1.43 -19.63
N LYS A 37 6.16 0.82 -19.61
CA LYS A 37 6.33 -0.60 -19.91
C LYS A 37 5.53 -1.48 -18.94
N GLN A 38 5.59 -1.21 -17.64
CA GLN A 38 4.79 -1.93 -16.64
C GLN A 38 3.29 -1.76 -16.89
N LEU A 39 2.82 -0.54 -17.17
CA LEU A 39 1.42 -0.26 -17.49
C LEU A 39 0.97 -1.07 -18.71
N ALA A 40 1.76 -1.09 -19.78
CA ALA A 40 1.47 -1.84 -21.00
C ALA A 40 1.43 -3.37 -20.78
N ARG A 41 2.28 -3.92 -19.90
CA ARG A 41 2.27 -5.34 -19.54
C ARG A 41 0.99 -5.77 -18.81
N VAL A 42 0.47 -4.91 -17.94
CA VAL A 42 -0.69 -5.20 -17.09
C VAL A 42 -2.00 -4.87 -17.80
N LEU A 43 -2.09 -3.68 -18.40
CA LEU A 43 -3.32 -3.15 -19.00
C LEU A 43 -3.43 -3.46 -20.51
N GLY A 44 -2.36 -3.97 -21.11
CA GLY A 44 -2.25 -4.25 -22.55
C GLY A 44 -1.46 -3.19 -23.31
N LYS A 45 -0.71 -3.63 -24.33
CA LYS A 45 0.18 -2.77 -25.14
C LYS A 45 -0.53 -1.76 -26.03
N ASN A 46 -1.81 -2.00 -26.33
CA ASN A 46 -2.59 -1.19 -27.25
C ASN A 46 -3.30 -0.07 -26.47
N LYS A 47 -2.61 1.05 -26.29
CA LYS A 47 -3.09 2.23 -25.57
C LYS A 47 -3.46 1.99 -24.09
N PRO A 48 -2.51 1.60 -23.23
CA PRO A 48 -2.76 1.47 -21.79
C PRO A 48 -3.30 2.79 -21.22
N GLU A 49 -4.43 2.73 -20.51
CA GLU A 49 -5.09 3.90 -19.92
C GLU A 49 -5.46 3.63 -18.47
N ILE A 50 -5.37 4.65 -17.60
CA ILE A 50 -5.84 4.56 -16.21
C ILE A 50 -7.31 4.97 -16.16
N ILE A 51 -8.18 4.03 -15.82
CA ILE A 51 -9.63 4.18 -15.85
C ILE A 51 -10.19 4.09 -14.44
N ASN A 52 -11.00 5.08 -14.07
CA ASN A 52 -11.71 5.17 -12.79
C ASN A 52 -10.85 4.82 -11.55
N PRO A 53 -9.65 5.40 -11.38
CA PRO A 53 -8.80 5.05 -10.25
C PRO A 53 -9.49 5.41 -8.92
N LYS A 54 -9.20 4.65 -7.87
CA LYS A 54 -9.76 4.87 -6.52
C LYS A 54 -8.68 4.89 -5.45
N LEU A 55 -8.79 5.78 -4.46
CA LEU A 55 -8.04 5.67 -3.21
C LEU A 55 -8.90 4.92 -2.18
N LEU A 56 -8.33 3.90 -1.55
CA LEU A 56 -8.94 3.17 -0.44
C LEU A 56 -8.10 3.40 0.82
N VAL A 57 -8.68 4.06 1.84
CA VAL A 57 -8.04 4.31 3.13
C VAL A 57 -8.62 3.37 4.18
N PHE A 58 -7.79 2.44 4.66
CA PHE A 58 -8.16 1.41 5.63
C PHE A 58 -7.82 1.87 7.05
N ALA A 59 -8.82 1.92 7.93
CA ALA A 59 -8.67 2.44 9.29
C ALA A 59 -8.87 1.35 10.35
N ALA A 60 -7.93 1.22 11.29
CA ALA A 60 -8.07 0.35 12.46
C ALA A 60 -7.15 0.75 13.61
N ASP A 61 -7.56 0.40 14.83
CA ASP A 61 -6.75 0.62 16.03
C ASP A 61 -5.92 -0.60 16.42
N HIS A 62 -4.80 -0.36 17.09
CA HIS A 62 -3.87 -1.41 17.49
C HIS A 62 -3.74 -1.54 18.99
N GLY A 63 -3.91 -2.75 19.54
CA GLY A 63 -3.85 -2.97 20.98
C GLY A 63 -2.49 -2.64 21.61
N ILE A 64 -1.40 -2.68 20.84
CA ILE A 64 -0.06 -2.27 21.30
C ILE A 64 0.02 -0.77 21.62
N ALA A 65 -0.86 0.06 21.05
CA ALA A 65 -0.92 1.50 21.32
C ALA A 65 -1.08 1.81 22.82
N SER A 66 -1.87 0.99 23.53
CA SER A 66 -2.10 1.09 24.98
C SER A 66 -0.82 1.00 25.84
N SER A 67 0.29 0.56 25.25
CA SER A 67 1.60 0.43 25.93
C SER A 67 2.51 1.65 25.73
N GLY A 68 2.01 2.72 25.10
CA GLY A 68 2.73 3.97 24.93
C GLY A 68 3.81 3.90 23.85
N VAL A 69 3.44 3.39 22.66
CA VAL A 69 4.32 3.33 21.47
C VAL A 69 4.13 4.50 20.50
N SER A 70 3.21 5.42 20.82
CA SER A 70 2.86 6.60 20.02
C SER A 70 2.74 7.84 20.92
N ILE A 71 2.98 9.02 20.34
CA ILE A 71 2.68 10.30 21.00
C ILE A 71 1.17 10.61 21.02
N ALA A 72 0.43 10.05 20.07
CA ALA A 72 -1.00 10.26 19.91
C ALA A 72 -1.79 9.13 20.60
N PRO A 73 -2.88 9.46 21.32
CA PRO A 73 -3.76 8.46 21.90
C PRO A 73 -4.65 7.82 20.82
N SER A 74 -5.22 6.64 21.06
CA SER A 74 -5.95 5.87 20.05
C SER A 74 -7.20 6.58 19.51
N GLU A 75 -7.80 7.48 20.28
CA GLU A 75 -8.93 8.31 19.85
C GLU A 75 -8.61 9.17 18.61
N VAL A 76 -7.33 9.44 18.35
CA VAL A 76 -6.89 10.16 17.15
C VAL A 76 -7.24 9.40 15.87
N THR A 77 -7.29 8.06 15.90
CA THR A 77 -7.73 7.26 14.74
C THR A 77 -9.15 7.67 14.33
N THR A 78 -10.10 7.66 15.27
CA THR A 78 -11.50 8.06 15.03
C THR A 78 -11.59 9.54 14.60
N GLN A 79 -10.83 10.43 15.24
CA GLN A 79 -10.83 11.86 14.89
C GLN A 79 -10.36 12.10 13.44
N MET A 80 -9.31 11.39 13.00
CA MET A 80 -8.81 11.49 11.64
C MET A 80 -9.78 10.89 10.62
N VAL A 81 -10.43 9.76 10.95
CA VAL A 81 -11.50 9.21 10.10
C VAL A 81 -12.63 10.22 9.91
N MET A 82 -13.08 10.88 10.98
CA MET A 82 -14.08 11.96 10.87
C MET A 82 -13.55 13.15 10.06
N ASN A 83 -12.27 13.48 10.17
CA ASN A 83 -11.64 14.52 9.35
C ASN A 83 -11.58 14.14 7.85
N PHE A 84 -11.36 12.85 7.53
CA PHE A 84 -11.42 12.34 6.16
C PHE A 84 -12.83 12.49 5.57
N VAL A 85 -13.85 12.09 6.32
CA VAL A 85 -15.26 12.23 5.92
C VAL A 85 -15.64 13.69 5.73
N ALA A 86 -15.16 14.58 6.61
CA ALA A 86 -15.37 16.02 6.51
C ALA A 86 -14.57 16.70 5.38
N GLY A 87 -13.67 15.97 4.70
CA GLY A 87 -12.88 16.51 3.60
C GLY A 87 -11.71 17.40 4.02
N GLY A 88 -11.31 17.38 5.30
CA GLY A 88 -10.40 18.31 5.93
C GLY A 88 -8.95 17.84 6.07
N ALA A 89 -8.64 16.58 5.75
CA ALA A 89 -7.27 16.07 5.83
C ALA A 89 -6.44 16.43 4.59
N ALA A 90 -5.11 16.29 4.70
CA ALA A 90 -4.20 16.53 3.59
C ALA A 90 -4.51 15.61 2.39
N ILE A 91 -4.84 14.33 2.66
CA ILE A 91 -5.23 13.39 1.61
C ILE A 91 -6.47 13.85 0.83
N ASN A 92 -7.46 14.45 1.48
CA ASN A 92 -8.64 14.99 0.79
C ASN A 92 -8.27 16.13 -0.16
N VAL A 93 -7.33 17.00 0.25
CA VAL A 93 -6.82 18.08 -0.59
C VAL A 93 -6.14 17.51 -1.83
N PHE A 94 -5.28 16.50 -1.67
CA PHE A 94 -4.57 15.88 -2.78
C PHE A 94 -5.51 15.12 -3.73
N CYS A 95 -6.47 14.37 -3.20
CA CYS A 95 -7.51 13.69 -3.98
C CYS A 95 -8.28 14.66 -4.89
N ARG A 96 -8.74 15.80 -4.35
CA ARG A 96 -9.41 16.84 -5.15
C ARG A 96 -8.49 17.40 -6.24
N GLN A 97 -7.22 17.63 -5.93
CA GLN A 97 -6.26 18.19 -6.89
C GLN A 97 -5.99 17.27 -8.07
N VAL A 98 -5.99 15.95 -7.86
CA VAL A 98 -5.73 14.96 -8.93
C VAL A 98 -7.02 14.34 -9.51
N GLY A 99 -8.20 14.77 -9.05
CA GLY A 99 -9.48 14.23 -9.48
C GLY A 99 -9.61 12.74 -9.17
N LEU A 100 -9.32 12.34 -7.94
CA LEU A 100 -9.38 10.96 -7.46
C LEU A 100 -10.40 10.82 -6.34
N ASP A 101 -11.33 9.88 -6.48
CA ASP A 101 -12.28 9.57 -5.42
C ASP A 101 -11.59 8.76 -4.31
N MET A 102 -11.94 9.10 -3.07
CA MET A 102 -11.43 8.46 -1.86
C MET A 102 -12.56 7.75 -1.12
N GLU A 103 -12.26 6.54 -0.64
CA GLU A 103 -13.12 5.77 0.24
C GLU A 103 -12.43 5.54 1.58
N VAL A 104 -13.20 5.67 2.65
CA VAL A 104 -12.74 5.34 4.00
C VAL A 104 -13.39 4.03 4.43
N ILE A 105 -12.58 3.08 4.87
CA ILE A 105 -12.99 1.74 5.25
C ILE A 105 -12.65 1.55 6.73
N ASP A 106 -13.67 1.39 7.58
CA ASP A 106 -13.46 1.02 8.98
C ASP A 106 -13.24 -0.49 9.06
N CYS A 107 -11.98 -0.89 9.26
CA CYS A 107 -11.58 -2.28 9.42
C CYS A 107 -11.67 -2.74 10.88
N GLY A 108 -11.87 -1.82 11.82
CA GLY A 108 -11.98 -2.10 13.25
C GLY A 108 -11.34 -1.03 14.12
N ILE A 109 -11.74 0.23 13.97
CA ILE A 109 -11.42 1.28 14.94
C ILE A 109 -12.13 0.99 16.28
N LEU A 110 -11.58 1.51 17.39
CA LEU A 110 -12.07 1.21 18.75
C LEU A 110 -13.55 1.54 18.93
N GLN A 111 -13.98 2.72 18.49
CA GLN A 111 -15.36 3.19 18.62
C GLN A 111 -16.04 3.17 17.24
N PRO A 112 -17.06 2.32 17.02
CA PRO A 112 -17.85 2.34 15.78
C PRO A 112 -18.43 3.72 15.49
N LEU A 113 -18.41 4.08 14.21
CA LEU A 113 -19.02 5.31 13.70
C LEU A 113 -20.47 5.07 13.32
N GLU A 114 -21.32 4.82 14.32
CA GLU A 114 -22.75 4.59 14.09
C GLU A 114 -23.42 5.82 13.44
N GLY A 115 -24.10 5.61 12.31
CA GLY A 115 -24.85 6.65 11.62
C GLY A 115 -24.01 7.69 10.86
N VAL A 116 -22.70 7.49 10.71
CA VAL A 116 -21.84 8.35 9.90
C VAL A 116 -21.86 7.87 8.44
N GLU A 117 -22.41 8.69 7.55
CA GLU A 117 -22.33 8.45 6.10
C GLU A 117 -20.88 8.65 5.60
N GLY A 118 -20.52 7.94 4.53
CA GLY A 118 -19.20 8.09 3.89
C GLY A 118 -18.09 7.19 4.46
N VAL A 119 -18.42 6.29 5.40
CA VAL A 119 -17.50 5.24 5.88
C VAL A 119 -18.08 3.86 5.54
N ILE A 120 -17.25 3.01 4.95
CA ILE A 120 -17.61 1.61 4.65
C ILE A 120 -17.30 0.77 5.88
N ASP A 121 -18.31 0.09 6.42
CA ASP A 121 -18.13 -0.85 7.53
C ASP A 121 -17.58 -2.19 7.03
N GLN A 122 -16.32 -2.47 7.35
CA GLN A 122 -15.68 -3.78 7.17
C GLN A 122 -15.02 -4.22 8.49
N ARG A 123 -15.65 -3.91 9.62
CA ARG A 123 -15.05 -4.12 10.95
C ARG A 123 -14.83 -5.59 11.25
N LEU A 124 -13.62 -5.92 11.70
CA LEU A 124 -13.24 -7.25 12.21
C LEU A 124 -13.24 -7.33 13.74
N GLY A 125 -13.37 -6.18 14.40
CA GLY A 125 -13.35 -6.04 15.86
C GLY A 125 -13.29 -4.57 16.29
N ALA A 126 -13.01 -4.33 17.57
CA ALA A 126 -12.75 -3.00 18.12
C ALA A 126 -11.26 -2.90 18.48
N GLY A 127 -10.44 -2.66 17.46
CA GLY A 127 -8.98 -2.72 17.54
C GLY A 127 -8.42 -4.14 17.64
N THR A 128 -7.15 -4.30 17.26
CA THR A 128 -6.44 -5.56 17.45
C THR A 128 -6.04 -5.78 18.90
N ARG A 129 -5.72 -7.02 19.25
CA ARG A 129 -5.11 -7.34 20.55
C ARG A 129 -3.63 -6.89 20.58
N PRO A 130 -3.06 -6.60 21.76
CA PRO A 130 -1.66 -6.20 21.87
C PRO A 130 -0.71 -7.33 21.46
N ILE A 131 -0.03 -7.16 20.32
CA ILE A 131 0.86 -8.16 19.72
C ILE A 131 2.00 -8.64 20.63
N HIS A 132 2.45 -7.80 21.57
CA HIS A 132 3.47 -8.13 22.56
C HIS A 132 2.94 -8.98 23.73
N LYS A 133 1.67 -9.39 23.71
CA LYS A 133 1.05 -10.27 24.72
C LYS A 133 0.39 -11.49 24.11
N GLN A 134 -0.21 -11.36 22.93
CA GLN A 134 -0.97 -12.40 22.25
C GLN A 134 -1.16 -12.02 20.77
N ALA A 135 -1.62 -12.95 19.93
CA ALA A 135 -1.86 -12.68 18.51
C ALA A 135 -2.83 -11.51 18.31
N ALA A 136 -2.51 -10.57 17.41
CA ALA A 136 -3.35 -9.41 17.05
C ALA A 136 -4.81 -9.79 16.80
N MET A 137 -5.04 -10.87 16.08
CA MET A 137 -6.36 -11.36 15.70
C MET A 137 -6.37 -12.87 15.48
N THR A 138 -7.54 -13.45 15.22
CA THR A 138 -7.63 -14.88 14.88
C THR A 138 -7.37 -15.08 13.38
N LEU A 139 -6.95 -16.28 12.98
CA LEU A 139 -6.89 -16.62 11.55
C LEU A 139 -8.25 -16.49 10.85
N GLY A 140 -9.36 -16.69 11.59
CA GLY A 140 -10.71 -16.43 11.08
C GLY A 140 -10.91 -14.96 10.70
N ALA A 141 -10.46 -14.03 11.54
CA ALA A 141 -10.50 -12.60 11.25
C ALA A 141 -9.60 -12.23 10.05
N VAL A 142 -8.42 -12.85 9.91
CA VAL A 142 -7.57 -12.66 8.72
C VAL A 142 -8.33 -13.06 7.45
N LYS A 143 -8.92 -14.26 7.42
CA LYS A 143 -9.67 -14.76 6.26
C LYS A 143 -10.87 -13.87 5.95
N GLN A 144 -11.62 -13.45 6.97
CA GLN A 144 -12.76 -12.54 6.81
C GLN A 144 -12.35 -11.18 6.26
N GLY A 145 -11.25 -10.59 6.76
CA GLY A 145 -10.74 -9.32 6.25
C GLY A 145 -10.33 -9.39 4.79
N MET A 146 -9.65 -10.47 4.39
CA MET A 146 -9.30 -10.68 2.98
C MET A 146 -10.51 -10.88 2.08
N GLU A 147 -11.57 -11.51 2.59
CA GLU A 147 -12.85 -11.65 1.88
C GLU A 147 -13.54 -10.30 1.66
N MET A 148 -13.62 -9.48 2.72
CA MET A 148 -14.18 -8.14 2.68
C MET A 148 -13.44 -7.23 1.67
N ALA A 149 -12.10 -7.28 1.70
CA ALA A 149 -11.28 -6.56 0.74
C ALA A 149 -11.50 -7.04 -0.70
N ARG A 150 -11.54 -8.37 -0.92
CA ARG A 150 -11.81 -8.94 -2.25
C ARG A 150 -13.16 -8.51 -2.80
N ALA A 151 -14.21 -8.55 -1.99
CA ALA A 151 -15.54 -8.10 -2.38
C ALA A 151 -15.55 -6.61 -2.75
N ARG A 152 -14.77 -5.77 -2.04
CA ARG A 152 -14.65 -4.34 -2.36
C ARG A 152 -13.91 -4.10 -3.68
N ILE A 153 -12.82 -4.83 -3.92
CA ILE A 153 -12.09 -4.74 -5.19
C ILE A 153 -12.93 -5.22 -6.36
N GLU A 154 -13.69 -6.30 -6.18
CA GLU A 154 -14.60 -6.81 -7.20
C GLU A 154 -15.65 -5.76 -7.61
N LEU A 155 -16.23 -5.06 -6.63
CA LEU A 155 -17.16 -3.97 -6.89
C LEU A 155 -16.53 -2.87 -7.74
N HIS A 156 -15.31 -2.46 -7.40
CA HIS A 156 -14.58 -1.43 -8.15
C HIS A 156 -14.21 -1.88 -9.55
N HIS A 157 -13.75 -3.12 -9.70
CA HIS A 157 -13.43 -3.70 -11.00
C HIS A 157 -14.65 -3.71 -11.93
N GLN A 158 -15.82 -4.10 -11.41
CA GLN A 158 -17.08 -4.10 -12.17
C GLN A 158 -17.53 -2.69 -12.59
N GLN A 159 -17.06 -1.65 -11.89
CA GLN A 159 -17.26 -0.24 -12.25
C GLN A 159 -16.17 0.30 -13.21
N GLY A 160 -15.33 -0.57 -13.74
CA GLY A 160 -14.27 -0.23 -14.68
C GLY A 160 -13.00 0.33 -14.04
N CYS A 161 -12.84 0.24 -12.72
CA CYS A 161 -11.59 0.61 -12.06
C CYS A 161 -10.49 -0.36 -12.47
N ASN A 162 -9.34 0.17 -12.89
CA ASN A 162 -8.15 -0.61 -13.19
C ASN A 162 -6.91 -0.23 -12.36
N LEU A 163 -7.05 0.72 -11.43
CA LEU A 163 -5.99 1.13 -10.52
C LEU A 163 -6.56 1.51 -9.15
N ILE A 164 -6.01 0.92 -8.10
CA ILE A 164 -6.28 1.35 -6.72
C ILE A 164 -5.02 1.95 -6.10
N ALA A 165 -5.18 3.04 -5.36
CA ALA A 165 -4.19 3.56 -4.43
C ALA A 165 -4.58 3.13 -3.02
N LEU A 166 -3.58 2.80 -2.19
CA LEU A 166 -3.81 2.32 -0.84
C LEU A 166 -3.33 3.36 0.17
N GLY A 167 -4.18 3.63 1.16
CA GLY A 167 -3.85 4.42 2.33
C GLY A 167 -4.29 3.71 3.60
N GLU A 168 -3.80 4.19 4.73
CA GLU A 168 -4.14 3.64 6.04
C GLU A 168 -4.29 4.75 7.07
N MET A 169 -4.96 4.42 8.17
CA MET A 169 -4.95 5.22 9.38
C MET A 169 -5.05 4.31 10.61
N GLY A 170 -4.09 4.38 11.52
CA GLY A 170 -4.17 3.60 12.75
C GLY A 170 -3.10 3.93 13.76
N ILE A 171 -3.51 4.35 14.96
CA ILE A 171 -2.53 4.56 16.03
C ILE A 171 -1.95 3.21 16.48
N GLY A 172 -0.61 3.11 16.39
CA GLY A 172 0.18 1.94 16.77
C GLY A 172 0.64 1.05 15.61
N ASN A 173 0.08 1.23 14.42
CA ASN A 173 0.32 0.36 13.25
C ASN A 173 1.77 0.33 12.74
N THR A 174 2.55 1.40 12.93
CA THR A 174 3.99 1.40 12.62
C THR A 174 4.77 0.36 13.44
N SER A 175 4.26 -0.06 14.61
CA SER A 175 4.85 -1.14 15.39
C SER A 175 4.58 -2.50 14.75
N SER A 176 3.33 -2.71 14.30
CA SER A 176 2.89 -3.91 13.59
C SER A 176 3.61 -4.05 12.25
N ALA A 177 3.74 -2.96 11.48
CA ALA A 177 4.51 -2.91 10.24
C ALA A 177 5.99 -3.21 10.45
N ALA A 178 6.61 -2.69 11.53
CA ALA A 178 8.00 -3.00 11.88
C ALA A 178 8.18 -4.47 12.28
N ALA A 179 7.22 -5.06 12.99
CA ALA A 179 7.26 -6.48 13.33
C ALA A 179 7.12 -7.37 12.09
N ILE A 180 6.23 -7.02 11.15
CA ILE A 180 6.11 -7.70 9.85
C ILE A 180 7.42 -7.59 9.06
N MET A 181 8.00 -6.39 8.98
CA MET A 181 9.29 -6.17 8.32
C MET A 181 10.37 -7.09 8.88
N ALA A 182 10.50 -7.13 10.20
CA ALA A 182 11.51 -7.93 10.90
C ALA A 182 11.35 -9.42 10.55
N THR A 183 10.12 -9.92 10.60
CA THR A 183 9.81 -11.32 10.25
C THR A 183 10.13 -11.63 8.79
N VAL A 184 9.61 -10.84 7.85
CA VAL A 184 9.75 -11.13 6.41
C VAL A 184 11.21 -11.02 5.95
N MET A 185 11.97 -10.07 6.52
CA MET A 185 13.37 -9.83 6.14
C MET A 185 14.39 -10.60 7.00
N GLY A 186 13.94 -11.36 8.01
CA GLY A 186 14.85 -12.03 8.96
C GLY A 186 15.73 -11.06 9.75
N MET A 187 15.20 -9.88 10.08
CA MET A 187 15.90 -8.82 10.81
C MET A 187 15.51 -8.79 12.28
N LYS A 188 16.34 -8.16 13.12
CA LYS A 188 15.98 -7.89 14.52
C LYS A 188 14.94 -6.77 14.58
N GLY A 189 13.96 -6.88 15.47
CA GLY A 189 12.89 -5.89 15.62
C GLY A 189 13.45 -4.49 15.92
N VAL A 190 14.53 -4.43 16.70
CA VAL A 190 15.22 -3.17 17.05
C VAL A 190 15.70 -2.37 15.82
N ASP A 191 16.05 -3.04 14.72
CA ASP A 191 16.57 -2.43 13.49
C ASP A 191 15.45 -2.00 12.53
N CYS A 192 14.23 -2.49 12.75
CA CYS A 192 13.05 -2.20 11.93
C CYS A 192 12.17 -1.06 12.51
N VAL A 193 12.35 -0.72 13.79
CA VAL A 193 11.53 0.31 14.45
C VAL A 193 12.06 1.71 14.20
N GLY A 194 11.28 2.50 13.45
CA GLY A 194 11.48 3.93 13.26
C GLY A 194 10.74 4.81 14.29
N ARG A 195 10.99 6.12 14.20
CA ARG A 195 10.34 7.13 15.07
C ARG A 195 8.88 7.39 14.71
N GLY A 196 8.43 7.05 13.49
CA GLY A 196 7.04 7.21 13.06
C GLY A 196 6.53 8.63 13.29
N THR A 197 5.60 8.80 14.23
CA THR A 197 5.00 10.09 14.61
C THR A 197 5.97 11.10 15.22
N GLY A 198 7.26 10.77 15.38
CA GLY A 198 8.28 11.66 15.95
C GLY A 198 8.51 11.43 17.44
N ILE A 199 8.33 10.19 17.90
CA ILE A 199 8.50 9.79 19.31
C ILE A 199 9.91 10.10 19.85
N ASP A 200 10.02 10.33 21.16
CA ASP A 200 11.28 10.56 21.85
C ASP A 200 12.14 9.29 22.00
N ALA A 201 13.36 9.41 22.53
CA ALA A 201 14.28 8.28 22.65
C ALA A 201 13.79 7.18 23.63
N ALA A 202 13.09 7.57 24.70
CA ALA A 202 12.56 6.63 25.68
C ALA A 202 11.40 5.80 25.10
N THR A 203 10.50 6.47 24.39
CA THR A 203 9.38 5.86 23.67
C THR A 203 9.88 4.97 22.53
N LEU A 204 10.91 5.39 21.80
CA LEU A 204 11.56 4.54 20.78
C LEU A 204 12.10 3.25 21.39
N LYS A 205 12.85 3.33 22.50
CA LYS A 205 13.40 2.16 23.19
C LYS A 205 12.28 1.22 23.68
N ARG A 206 11.19 1.78 24.20
CA ARG A 206 10.02 1.00 24.61
C ARG A 206 9.39 0.28 23.42
N LYS A 207 9.18 0.98 22.31
CA LYS A 207 8.62 0.41 21.09
C LYS A 207 9.49 -0.73 20.54
N GLN A 208 10.81 -0.53 20.48
CA GLN A 208 11.79 -1.57 20.12
C GLN A 208 11.65 -2.82 20.99
N MET A 209 11.61 -2.65 22.32
CA MET A 209 11.44 -3.76 23.27
C MET A 209 10.12 -4.51 23.05
N LEU A 210 9.00 -3.80 22.87
CA LEU A 210 7.68 -4.41 22.68
C LEU A 210 7.56 -5.14 21.34
N VAL A 211 8.18 -4.63 20.27
CA VAL A 211 8.25 -5.32 18.98
C VAL A 211 9.10 -6.58 19.09
N GLU A 212 10.27 -6.51 19.72
CA GLU A 212 11.12 -7.69 19.95
C GLU A 212 10.39 -8.76 20.79
N GLN A 213 9.67 -8.34 21.82
CA GLN A 213 8.83 -9.23 22.61
C GLN A 213 7.73 -9.90 21.78
N ALA A 214 7.08 -9.16 20.87
CA ALA A 214 6.07 -9.73 19.98
C ALA A 214 6.68 -10.78 19.04
N LEU A 215 7.85 -10.49 18.45
CA LEU A 215 8.58 -11.44 17.59
C LEU A 215 8.90 -12.74 18.34
N HIS A 216 9.36 -12.64 19.59
CA HIS A 216 9.69 -13.81 20.40
C HIS A 216 8.45 -14.64 20.78
N ILE A 217 7.34 -14.00 21.17
CA ILE A 217 6.11 -14.72 21.58
C ILE A 217 5.54 -15.55 20.44
N HIS A 218 5.63 -15.06 19.21
CA HIS A 218 4.98 -15.67 18.04
C HIS A 218 5.95 -16.46 17.15
N GLU A 219 7.21 -16.65 17.55
CA GLU A 219 8.29 -17.18 16.70
C GLU A 219 7.91 -18.46 15.95
N ALA A 220 7.17 -19.37 16.60
CA ALA A 220 6.77 -20.65 16.02
C ALA A 220 5.72 -20.52 14.89
N GLU A 221 4.90 -19.47 14.93
CA GLU A 221 3.80 -19.25 13.99
C GLU A 221 4.21 -18.46 12.74
N LEU A 222 5.35 -17.75 12.78
CA LEU A 222 5.74 -16.74 11.78
C LEU A 222 6.29 -17.30 10.45
N THR A 223 6.15 -18.60 10.21
CA THR A 223 6.56 -19.25 8.95
C THR A 223 5.48 -19.20 7.87
N ASP A 224 4.21 -19.02 8.25
CA ASP A 224 3.08 -18.90 7.32
C ASP A 224 2.66 -17.41 7.21
N PRO A 225 2.61 -16.82 5.99
CA PRO A 225 2.22 -15.42 5.83
C PRO A 225 0.83 -15.07 6.41
N TYR A 226 -0.11 -16.01 6.45
CA TYR A 226 -1.41 -15.77 7.11
C TYR A 226 -1.29 -15.67 8.64
N ASN A 227 -0.37 -16.45 9.23
CA ASN A 227 -0.07 -16.35 10.65
C ASN A 227 0.72 -15.07 10.97
N ILE A 228 1.60 -14.60 10.08
CA ILE A 228 2.25 -13.29 10.23
C ILE A 228 1.20 -12.20 10.41
N LEU A 229 0.15 -12.18 9.58
CA LEU A 229 -0.97 -11.25 9.72
C LEU A 229 -1.74 -11.45 11.03
N ALA A 230 -2.06 -12.69 11.39
CA ALA A 230 -2.82 -12.99 12.59
C ALA A 230 -2.09 -12.58 13.87
N CYS A 231 -0.77 -12.82 13.93
CA CYS A 231 0.06 -12.60 15.10
C CYS A 231 0.52 -11.14 15.23
N LEU A 232 1.03 -10.56 14.13
CA LEU A 232 1.74 -9.27 14.14
C LEU A 232 1.03 -8.15 13.39
N GLY A 233 -0.04 -8.44 12.66
CA GLY A 233 -0.70 -7.49 11.77
C GLY A 233 -1.67 -6.51 12.44
N GLY A 234 -2.29 -5.72 11.58
CA GLY A 234 -3.43 -4.84 11.84
C GLY A 234 -4.63 -5.24 11.00
N PHE A 235 -5.85 -4.90 11.41
CA PHE A 235 -7.03 -5.18 10.57
C PHE A 235 -6.96 -4.47 9.23
N GLU A 236 -6.44 -3.23 9.22
CA GLU A 236 -6.16 -2.46 8.02
C GLU A 236 -5.05 -3.08 7.17
N ILE A 237 -4.01 -3.64 7.79
CA ILE A 237 -2.92 -4.34 7.06
C ILE A 237 -3.47 -5.60 6.38
N VAL A 238 -4.31 -6.38 7.08
CA VAL A 238 -4.97 -7.56 6.50
C VAL A 238 -5.81 -7.18 5.28
N GLN A 239 -6.61 -6.13 5.39
CA GLN A 239 -7.48 -5.72 4.29
C GLN A 239 -6.68 -5.10 3.14
N MET A 240 -5.61 -4.34 3.39
CA MET A 240 -4.68 -3.90 2.34
C MET A 240 -4.01 -5.07 1.62
N THR A 241 -3.49 -6.08 2.34
CA THR A 241 -2.93 -7.29 1.72
C THR A 241 -3.97 -8.01 0.87
N GLY A 242 -5.21 -8.16 1.37
CA GLY A 242 -6.31 -8.74 0.61
C GLY A 242 -6.68 -7.94 -0.64
N ALA A 243 -6.69 -6.61 -0.54
CA ALA A 243 -6.98 -5.71 -1.65
C ALA A 243 -5.92 -5.79 -2.74
N MET A 244 -4.63 -5.84 -2.37
CA MET A 244 -3.52 -6.02 -3.32
C MET A 244 -3.65 -7.31 -4.13
N LEU A 245 -3.90 -8.43 -3.43
CA LEU A 245 -4.02 -9.74 -4.05
C LEU A 245 -5.25 -9.83 -4.96
N ALA A 246 -6.39 -9.28 -4.51
CA ALA A 246 -7.62 -9.23 -5.30
C ALA A 246 -7.47 -8.34 -6.54
N ALA A 247 -6.81 -7.20 -6.43
CA ALA A 247 -6.58 -6.28 -7.55
C ALA A 247 -5.72 -6.94 -8.63
N ALA A 248 -4.63 -7.60 -8.23
CA ALA A 248 -3.77 -8.33 -9.15
C ALA A 248 -4.51 -9.49 -9.85
N GLU A 249 -5.37 -10.24 -9.15
CA GLU A 249 -6.23 -11.29 -9.74
C GLU A 249 -7.19 -10.74 -10.81
N ARG A 250 -7.49 -9.44 -10.76
CA ARG A 250 -8.31 -8.72 -11.74
C ARG A 250 -7.50 -7.91 -12.77
N ASN A 251 -6.18 -8.12 -12.83
CA ASN A 251 -5.26 -7.35 -13.66
C ASN A 251 -5.35 -5.83 -13.43
N MET A 252 -5.63 -5.43 -12.19
CA MET A 252 -5.62 -4.03 -11.76
C MET A 252 -4.24 -3.69 -11.17
N LEU A 253 -3.81 -2.45 -11.38
CA LEU A 253 -2.61 -1.91 -10.75
C LEU A 253 -2.88 -1.46 -9.32
N VAL A 254 -1.84 -1.52 -8.49
CA VAL A 254 -1.91 -1.12 -7.08
C VAL A 254 -0.80 -0.14 -6.77
N VAL A 255 -1.16 1.06 -6.33
CA VAL A 255 -0.20 2.06 -5.87
C VAL A 255 0.00 1.90 -4.36
N VAL A 256 1.20 1.46 -3.99
CA VAL A 256 1.65 1.27 -2.61
C VAL A 256 2.20 2.60 -2.10
N ASP A 257 1.65 3.10 -1.00
CA ASP A 257 1.98 4.41 -0.43
C ASP A 257 3.32 4.42 0.32
N GLY A 258 3.26 4.22 1.64
CA GLY A 258 4.41 4.33 2.54
C GLY A 258 4.73 3.03 3.27
N PHE A 259 5.36 3.16 4.44
CA PHE A 259 5.90 2.05 5.23
C PHE A 259 4.86 0.96 5.58
N ILE A 260 3.66 1.35 6.00
CA ILE A 260 2.63 0.40 6.45
C ILE A 260 2.01 -0.33 5.25
N ALA A 261 1.67 0.40 4.17
CA ALA A 261 1.24 -0.22 2.92
C ALA A 261 2.32 -1.17 2.37
N THR A 262 3.59 -0.80 2.48
CA THR A 262 4.71 -1.65 2.05
C THR A 262 4.81 -2.92 2.89
N ALA A 263 4.58 -2.86 4.21
CA ALA A 263 4.51 -4.07 5.05
C ALA A 263 3.36 -5.01 4.60
N ALA A 264 2.20 -4.46 4.23
CA ALA A 264 1.10 -5.24 3.66
C ALA A 264 1.50 -5.88 2.31
N ALA A 265 2.25 -5.14 1.48
CA ALA A 265 2.76 -5.62 0.19
C ALA A 265 3.76 -6.77 0.36
N MET A 266 4.66 -6.69 1.34
CA MET A 266 5.62 -7.76 1.64
C MET A 266 4.91 -9.08 1.97
N VAL A 267 3.85 -9.03 2.78
CA VAL A 267 3.05 -10.23 3.08
C VAL A 267 2.28 -10.71 1.85
N ALA A 268 1.72 -9.80 1.05
CA ALA A 268 1.03 -10.17 -0.19
C ALA A 268 1.97 -10.93 -1.14
N VAL A 269 3.22 -10.48 -1.28
CA VAL A 269 4.25 -11.15 -2.10
C VAL A 269 4.63 -12.52 -1.54
N GLN A 270 4.68 -12.69 -0.21
CA GLN A 270 4.88 -14.02 0.39
C GLN A 270 3.70 -14.97 0.12
N ILE A 271 2.47 -14.45 0.05
CA ILE A 271 1.27 -15.25 -0.28
C ILE A 271 1.27 -15.65 -1.75
N ASN A 272 1.58 -14.72 -2.65
CA ASN A 272 1.69 -14.97 -4.08
C ASN A 272 2.67 -13.98 -4.72
N ALA A 273 3.82 -14.47 -5.17
CA ALA A 273 4.90 -13.63 -5.70
C ALA A 273 4.50 -12.80 -6.93
N ASN A 274 3.55 -13.30 -7.75
CA ASN A 274 3.12 -12.62 -8.98
C ASN A 274 2.40 -11.29 -8.70
N VAL A 275 1.87 -11.08 -7.48
CA VAL A 275 1.25 -9.80 -7.09
C VAL A 275 2.20 -8.62 -7.26
N ARG A 276 3.52 -8.87 -7.19
CA ARG A 276 4.55 -7.85 -7.28
C ARG A 276 4.53 -7.11 -8.61
N ASP A 277 4.17 -7.78 -9.70
CA ASP A 277 4.16 -7.20 -11.05
C ASP A 277 3.12 -6.09 -11.20
N TYR A 278 2.09 -6.12 -10.36
CA TYR A 278 0.97 -5.18 -10.35
C TYR A 278 1.20 -3.98 -9.42
N MET A 279 2.29 -3.98 -8.65
CA MET A 279 2.59 -2.93 -7.67
C MET A 279 3.41 -1.79 -8.27
N ILE A 280 2.92 -0.57 -8.08
CA ILE A 280 3.62 0.69 -8.33
C ILE A 280 3.91 1.32 -6.97
N PHE A 281 5.13 1.76 -6.71
CA PHE A 281 5.51 2.33 -5.42
C PHE A 281 5.46 3.86 -5.51
N GLY A 282 4.53 4.46 -4.77
CA GLY A 282 4.23 5.89 -4.85
C GLY A 282 5.40 6.75 -4.37
N HIS A 283 5.84 6.52 -3.13
CA HIS A 283 6.96 7.26 -2.57
C HIS A 283 7.88 6.39 -1.70
N GLN A 284 9.11 6.86 -1.51
CA GLN A 284 9.99 6.41 -0.45
C GLN A 284 10.10 7.50 0.63
N SER A 285 10.10 7.08 1.88
CA SER A 285 10.37 7.94 3.03
C SER A 285 11.86 7.89 3.37
N ASP A 286 12.34 8.88 4.14
CA ASP A 286 13.74 8.88 4.61
C ASP A 286 13.97 7.94 5.80
N GLU A 287 12.95 7.18 6.22
CA GLU A 287 13.12 6.18 7.26
C GLU A 287 13.90 4.99 6.70
N ARG A 288 15.03 4.66 7.35
CA ARG A 288 15.89 3.52 6.97
C ARG A 288 15.10 2.22 6.74
N GLY A 289 14.11 1.96 7.58
CA GLY A 289 13.25 0.77 7.44
C GLY A 289 12.54 0.71 6.10
N HIS A 290 12.02 1.84 5.62
CA HIS A 290 11.31 1.89 4.34
C HIS A 290 12.25 1.73 3.14
N CYS A 291 13.46 2.31 3.19
CA CYS A 291 14.49 2.07 2.17
C CYS A 291 14.81 0.58 2.02
N LEU A 292 14.99 -0.12 3.15
CA LEU A 292 15.29 -1.55 3.16
C LEU A 292 14.12 -2.39 2.60
N MET A 293 12.87 -2.02 2.90
CA MET A 293 11.70 -2.67 2.31
C MET A 293 11.65 -2.47 0.78
N MET A 294 11.97 -1.27 0.28
CA MET A 294 12.04 -1.00 -1.16
C MET A 294 13.09 -1.88 -1.84
N GLU A 295 14.28 -1.99 -1.25
CA GLU A 295 15.35 -2.87 -1.75
C GLU A 295 14.90 -4.34 -1.77
N HIS A 296 14.28 -4.82 -0.68
CA HIS A 296 13.76 -6.19 -0.58
C HIS A 296 12.73 -6.51 -1.66
N LEU A 297 11.83 -5.56 -1.95
CA LEU A 297 10.81 -5.70 -3.00
C LEU A 297 11.34 -5.34 -4.40
N GLN A 298 12.63 -5.02 -4.56
CA GLN A 298 13.20 -4.52 -5.82
C GLN A 298 12.39 -3.35 -6.41
N ALA A 299 11.86 -2.51 -5.53
CA ALA A 299 10.94 -1.43 -5.86
C ALA A 299 11.69 -0.18 -6.31
N ARG A 300 11.12 0.52 -7.29
CA ARG A 300 11.58 1.84 -7.75
C ARG A 300 10.49 2.86 -7.44
N PRO A 301 10.59 3.56 -6.29
CA PRO A 301 9.59 4.54 -5.88
C PRO A 301 9.58 5.74 -6.82
N LEU A 302 8.39 6.23 -7.18
CA LEU A 302 8.24 7.36 -8.11
C LEU A 302 8.63 8.70 -7.47
N LEU A 303 8.50 8.82 -6.16
CA LEU A 303 8.75 10.07 -5.42
C LEU A 303 9.70 9.85 -4.23
N ARG A 304 10.57 10.84 -3.99
CA ARG A 304 11.41 10.94 -2.78
C ARG A 304 11.28 12.35 -2.21
N LEU A 305 10.27 12.55 -1.38
CA LEU A 305 9.87 13.86 -0.85
C LEU A 305 10.06 13.99 0.67
N GLY A 306 10.69 13.02 1.32
CA GLY A 306 10.81 12.99 2.79
C GLY A 306 9.47 12.82 3.51
N MET A 307 8.44 12.34 2.81
CA MET A 307 7.10 12.15 3.36
C MET A 307 7.03 10.97 4.33
N ARG A 308 6.20 11.11 5.36
CA ARG A 308 5.93 10.07 6.37
C ARG A 308 4.54 10.22 7.00
N LEU A 309 3.60 10.79 6.26
CA LEU A 309 2.23 11.04 6.74
C LEU A 309 1.40 9.75 6.76
N GLY A 310 1.51 8.93 5.71
CA GLY A 310 0.59 7.81 5.46
C GLY A 310 -0.64 8.29 4.70
N GLU A 311 -1.80 7.73 5.04
CA GLU A 311 -3.12 8.08 4.46
C GLU A 311 -3.26 7.80 2.95
N GLY A 312 -2.24 7.27 2.27
CA GLY A 312 -2.22 7.15 0.81
C GLY A 312 -1.65 8.40 0.12
N SER A 313 -1.09 9.34 0.87
CA SER A 313 -0.70 10.66 0.36
C SER A 313 0.37 10.61 -0.73
N GLY A 314 1.40 9.78 -0.60
CA GLY A 314 2.39 9.59 -1.64
C GLY A 314 1.87 8.77 -2.82
N ALA A 315 0.97 7.81 -2.59
CA ALA A 315 0.29 7.09 -3.66
C ALA A 315 -0.56 8.03 -4.53
N VAL A 316 -1.32 8.95 -3.92
CA VAL A 316 -2.12 9.95 -4.66
C VAL A 316 -1.22 10.95 -5.40
N LEU A 317 -0.15 11.44 -4.78
CA LEU A 317 0.78 12.37 -5.43
C LEU A 317 1.56 11.73 -6.58
N ALA A 318 1.69 10.40 -6.60
CA ALA A 318 2.32 9.68 -7.70
C ALA A 318 1.39 9.48 -8.91
N LEU A 319 0.06 9.60 -8.75
CA LEU A 319 -0.91 9.36 -9.81
C LEU A 319 -0.70 10.23 -11.07
N PRO A 320 -0.36 11.53 -10.99
CA PRO A 320 -0.02 12.32 -12.17
C PRO A 320 1.15 11.75 -12.97
N LEU A 321 2.17 11.17 -12.32
CA LEU A 321 3.31 10.53 -13.01
C LEU A 321 2.87 9.23 -13.71
N ILE A 322 1.98 8.46 -13.08
CA ILE A 322 1.40 7.25 -13.68
C ILE A 322 0.59 7.61 -14.93
N ARG A 323 -0.25 8.65 -14.85
CA ARG A 323 -1.00 9.17 -16.00
C ARG A 323 -0.07 9.72 -17.09
N ALA A 324 1.01 10.40 -16.72
CA ALA A 324 2.00 10.88 -17.67
C ALA A 324 2.72 9.74 -18.40
N ALA A 325 3.02 8.62 -17.70
CA ALA A 325 3.62 7.43 -18.31
C ALA A 325 2.69 6.80 -19.37
N ALA A 326 1.41 6.62 -19.05
CA ALA A 326 0.41 6.20 -20.04
C ALA A 326 0.27 7.21 -21.19
N GLY A 327 0.20 8.49 -20.88
CA GLY A 327 0.02 9.57 -21.85
C GLY A 327 1.14 9.64 -22.87
N PHE A 328 2.42 9.62 -22.45
CA PHE A 328 3.50 9.67 -23.44
C PHE A 328 3.55 8.40 -24.30
N TYR A 329 3.28 7.23 -23.72
CA TYR A 329 3.22 5.99 -24.48
C TYR A 329 2.14 6.07 -25.57
N ASN A 330 0.98 6.65 -25.25
CA ASN A 330 -0.18 6.71 -26.14
C ASN A 330 -0.13 7.85 -27.17
N GLU A 331 0.39 9.02 -26.78
CA GLU A 331 0.17 10.28 -27.49
C GLU A 331 1.45 10.91 -28.04
N MET A 332 2.62 10.56 -27.50
CA MET A 332 3.87 11.11 -28.02
C MET A 332 4.11 10.57 -29.44
N ALA A 333 4.37 11.48 -30.37
CA ALA A 333 4.67 11.14 -31.76
C ALA A 333 5.94 10.28 -31.85
N SER A 334 5.96 9.32 -32.77
CA SER A 334 7.19 8.66 -33.17
C SER A 334 8.05 9.59 -34.04
N PHE A 335 9.34 9.29 -34.17
CA PHE A 335 10.22 10.01 -35.10
C PHE A 335 9.67 10.00 -36.53
N SER A 336 9.09 8.87 -36.97
CA SER A 336 8.42 8.75 -38.27
C SER A 336 7.19 9.64 -38.39
N ASP A 337 6.33 9.71 -37.36
CA ASP A 337 5.13 10.56 -37.38
C ASP A 337 5.50 12.05 -37.43
N ALA A 338 6.60 12.41 -36.76
CA ALA A 338 7.10 13.78 -36.70
C ALA A 338 7.94 14.19 -37.91
N GLY A 339 8.28 13.25 -38.81
CA GLY A 339 9.15 13.50 -39.96
C GLY A 339 10.58 13.90 -39.57
N ILE A 340 11.08 13.39 -38.44
CA ILE A 340 12.41 13.68 -37.93
C ILE A 340 13.35 12.53 -38.30
N GLU A 341 14.40 12.84 -39.05
CA GLU A 341 15.50 11.91 -39.36
C GLU A 341 16.55 11.94 -38.24
N ILE A 342 17.03 10.77 -37.82
CA ILE A 342 18.09 10.58 -36.81
C ILE A 342 19.28 9.87 -37.46
#